data_AF-A0A3B9PKY5-F1
#
_entry.id   AF-A0A3B9PKY5-F1
#
_cell.length_a   1.000
_cell.length_b   1.000
_cell.length_c   1.000
_cell.angle_alpha   90.00
_cell.angle_beta   90.00
_cell.angle_gamma   90.00
#
_symmetry.space_group_name_H-M   'P 1'
#
loop_
_entity.id
_entity.type
_entity.pdbx_description
1 polymer ?
#
loop_
_entity_poly.entity_id
_entity_poly.type
_entity_poly.pdbx_seq_one_letter_code
_entity_poly.pdbx_strand_id
1 'polypeptide(L)'
;MRVTPLSAISWLEVLQGMRNKAELVVVKKMLQHRAATLLPVSEAMTQRAIDLMESLTLSHGLQMGDALIAATALDHGLPVLTANVKHFSAVTGLTVEAFVP
;
A
#
# COMPACT_ATOMS: atom_id res chain seq x y z
N MET A 1 19.72 -8.38 -7.38
CA MET A 1 19.25 -7.54 -6.26
C MET A 1 17.73 -7.50 -6.35
N ARG A 2 16.98 -7.92 -5.33
CA ARG A 2 15.51 -7.85 -5.37
C ARG A 2 15.10 -6.39 -5.16
N VAL A 3 14.41 -5.81 -6.12
CA VAL A 3 13.80 -4.47 -6.03
C VAL A 3 12.59 -4.57 -5.11
N THR A 4 12.41 -3.57 -4.24
CA THR A 4 11.26 -3.55 -3.30
C THR A 4 10.22 -2.53 -3.81
N PRO A 5 9.14 -2.94 -4.48
CA PRO A 5 8.09 -2.02 -4.87
C PRO A 5 7.40 -1.42 -3.63
N LEU A 6 7.11 -0.13 -3.67
CA LEU A 6 6.43 0.60 -2.59
C LEU A 6 5.33 1.46 -3.20
N SER A 7 4.06 1.23 -2.81
CA SER A 7 2.97 2.11 -3.21
C SER A 7 3.24 3.54 -2.71
N ALA A 8 2.96 4.53 -3.55
CA ALA A 8 2.98 5.93 -3.14
C ALA A 8 2.07 6.20 -1.94
N ILE A 9 0.96 5.48 -1.80
CA ILE A 9 0.04 5.64 -0.66
C ILE A 9 0.68 5.16 0.64
N SER A 10 1.30 3.98 0.66
CA SER A 10 2.04 3.50 1.83
C SER A 10 3.16 4.47 2.22
N TRP A 11 3.83 5.10 1.23
CA TRP A 11 4.82 6.12 1.52
C TRP A 11 4.21 7.39 2.12
N LEU A 12 3.06 7.84 1.63
CA LEU A 12 2.34 8.99 2.19
C LEU A 12 1.87 8.73 3.63
N GLU A 13 1.38 7.52 3.94
CA GLU A 13 1.01 7.12 5.31
C GLU A 13 2.21 7.19 6.25
N VAL A 14 3.37 6.68 5.81
CA VAL A 14 4.62 6.80 6.57
C VAL A 14 4.98 8.26 6.81
N LEU A 15 4.94 9.11 5.76
CA LEU A 15 5.23 10.53 5.88
C LEU A 15 4.31 11.25 6.87
N GLN A 16 3.01 10.93 6.86
CA GLN A 16 2.02 11.51 7.76
C GLN A 16 2.29 11.13 9.23
N GLY A 17 2.79 9.93 9.49
CA GLY A 17 3.14 9.45 10.82
C GLY A 17 4.49 9.92 11.38
N MET A 18 5.32 10.61 10.58
CA MET A 18 6.64 11.05 11.03
C MET A 18 6.56 12.16 12.07
N ARG A 19 7.34 12.04 13.14
CA ARG A 19 7.33 13.01 14.25
C ARG A 19 8.30 14.16 14.05
N ASN A 20 9.37 13.94 13.27
CA ASN A 20 10.42 14.93 13.05
C ASN A 20 11.25 14.62 11.79
N LYS A 21 12.11 15.56 11.40
CA LYS A 21 12.99 15.44 10.22
C LYS A 21 14.04 14.33 10.35
N ALA A 22 14.50 14.00 11.56
CA ALA A 22 15.53 12.99 11.75
C ALA A 22 14.99 11.59 11.42
N GLU A 23 13.76 11.26 11.85
CA GLU A 23 13.06 10.03 11.48
C GLU A 23 12.89 9.91 9.96
N LEU A 24 12.45 10.98 9.31
CA LEU A 24 12.29 11.01 7.86
C LEU A 24 13.60 10.68 7.12
N VAL A 25 14.74 11.22 7.58
CA VAL A 25 16.05 10.94 6.98
C VAL A 25 16.43 9.47 7.16
N VAL A 26 16.20 8.90 8.33
CA VAL A 26 16.49 7.47 8.61
C VAL A 26 15.67 6.56 7.70
N VAL A 27 14.36 6.81 7.60
CA VAL A 27 13.47 6.00 6.76
C VAL A 27 13.83 6.10 5.28
N LYS A 28 14.11 7.31 4.77
CA LYS A 28 14.55 7.49 3.37
C LYS A 28 15.83 6.72 3.06
N LYS A 29 16.83 6.75 3.96
CA LYS A 29 18.06 5.96 3.80
C LYS A 29 17.77 4.47 3.78
N MET A 30 16.91 3.97 4.67
CA MET A 30 16.51 2.56 4.69
C MET A 30 15.86 2.12 3.36
N LEU A 31 14.95 2.93 2.82
CA LEU A 31 14.32 2.66 1.53
C LEU A 31 15.32 2.68 0.37
N GLN A 32 16.28 3.61 0.38
CA GLN A 32 17.37 3.65 -0.60
C GLN A 32 18.25 2.40 -0.53
N HIS A 33 18.65 1.97 0.67
CA HIS A 33 19.43 0.75 0.87
C HIS A 33 18.71 -0.52 0.38
N ARG A 34 17.38 -0.55 0.45
CA ARG A 34 16.55 -1.64 -0.08
C ARG A 34 16.25 -1.53 -1.58
N ALA A 35 16.78 -0.50 -2.25
CA ALA A 35 16.44 -0.13 -3.61
C ALA A 35 14.93 -0.15 -3.84
N ALA A 36 14.20 0.52 -2.95
CA ALA A 36 12.76 0.62 -3.06
C ALA A 36 12.37 1.44 -4.30
N THR A 37 11.42 0.95 -5.08
CA THR A 37 10.86 1.66 -6.23
C THR A 37 9.47 2.14 -5.87
N LEU A 38 9.31 3.47 -5.85
CA LEU A 38 8.01 4.09 -5.61
C LEU A 38 7.10 3.87 -6.82
N LEU A 39 5.92 3.32 -6.58
CA LEU A 39 4.88 3.14 -7.58
C LEU A 39 3.89 4.30 -7.47
N PRO A 40 3.86 5.23 -8.44
CA PRO A 40 2.93 6.36 -8.41
C PRO A 40 1.49 5.89 -8.63
N VAL A 41 0.54 6.65 -8.09
CA VAL A 41 -0.89 6.41 -8.36
C VAL A 41 -1.19 6.79 -9.81
N SER A 42 -1.89 5.89 -10.50
CA SER A 42 -2.41 6.12 -11.85
C SER A 42 -3.92 6.38 -11.82
N GLU A 43 -4.46 6.87 -12.94
CA GLU A 43 -5.90 6.98 -13.15
C GLU A 43 -6.60 5.61 -13.04
N ALA A 44 -6.01 4.56 -13.63
CA ALA A 44 -6.55 3.21 -13.58
C ALA A 44 -6.62 2.65 -12.14
N MET A 45 -5.58 2.87 -11.34
CA MET A 45 -5.57 2.48 -9.93
C MET A 45 -6.61 3.26 -9.12
N THR A 46 -6.81 4.54 -9.46
CA THR A 46 -7.83 5.37 -8.81
C THR A 46 -9.23 4.84 -9.11
N GLN A 47 -9.53 4.55 -10.38
CA GLN A 47 -10.82 3.98 -10.76
C GLN A 47 -11.06 2.62 -10.07
N ARG A 48 -10.05 1.75 -10.07
CA ARG A 48 -10.13 0.46 -9.36
C ARG A 48 -10.38 0.64 -7.87
N ALA A 49 -9.72 1.60 -7.23
CA ALA A 49 -9.93 1.88 -5.81
C ALA A 49 -11.36 2.37 -5.52
N ILE A 50 -11.94 3.19 -6.42
CA ILE A 50 -13.36 3.59 -6.33
C ILE A 50 -14.26 2.35 -6.36
N ASP A 51 -14.08 1.46 -7.34
CA ASP A 51 -14.89 0.25 -7.48
C ASP A 51 -14.78 -0.67 -6.24
N LEU A 52 -13.58 -0.78 -5.66
CA LEU A 52 -13.35 -1.51 -4.41
C LEU A 52 -14.08 -0.85 -3.24
N MET A 53 -14.04 0.47 -3.14
CA MET A 53 -14.73 1.18 -2.06
C MET A 53 -16.25 1.07 -2.19
N GLU A 54 -16.81 1.22 -3.39
CA GLU A 54 -18.25 1.07 -3.61
C GLU A 54 -18.75 -0.31 -3.19
N SER A 55 -17.95 -1.37 -3.40
CA SER A 55 -18.31 -2.74 -3.05
C SER A 55 -18.03 -3.12 -1.59
N LEU A 56 -16.99 -2.57 -0.97
CA LEU A 56 -16.46 -3.07 0.32
C LEU A 56 -16.57 -2.09 1.49
N THR A 57 -16.87 -0.81 1.26
CA THR A 57 -16.90 0.19 2.36
C THR A 57 -17.94 -0.16 3.42
N LEU A 58 -19.17 -0.49 3.02
CA LEU A 58 -20.27 -0.76 3.96
C LEU A 58 -20.19 -2.15 4.61
N SER A 59 -19.56 -3.11 3.92
CA SER A 59 -19.53 -4.51 4.34
C SER A 59 -18.27 -4.88 5.13
N HIS A 60 -17.13 -4.27 4.79
CA HIS A 60 -15.82 -4.63 5.33
C HIS A 60 -15.02 -3.43 5.87
N GLY A 61 -15.57 -2.22 5.80
CA GLY A 61 -14.94 -1.01 6.32
C GLY A 61 -13.65 -0.63 5.59
N LEU A 62 -13.52 -1.01 4.32
CA LEU A 62 -12.33 -0.72 3.52
C LEU A 62 -12.09 0.79 3.45
N GLN A 63 -10.90 1.22 3.85
CA GLN A 63 -10.54 2.64 3.86
C GLN A 63 -9.89 3.05 2.53
N MET A 64 -9.91 4.35 2.23
CA MET A 64 -9.34 4.90 0.98
C MET A 64 -7.86 4.52 0.78
N GLY A 65 -7.05 4.56 1.85
CA GLY A 65 -5.64 4.16 1.80
C GLY A 65 -5.48 2.69 1.40
N ASP A 66 -6.17 1.80 2.12
CA ASP A 66 -6.19 0.36 1.83
C ASP A 66 -6.68 0.06 0.40
N ALA A 67 -7.72 0.75 -0.07
CA ALA A 67 -8.26 0.58 -1.42
C ALA A 67 -7.25 0.94 -2.50
N LEU A 68 -6.52 2.06 -2.35
CA LEU A 68 -5.49 2.46 -3.31
C LEU A 68 -4.24 1.57 -3.24
N ILE A 69 -3.86 1.08 -2.05
CA ILE A 69 -2.77 0.11 -1.89
C ILE A 69 -3.14 -1.21 -2.57
N ALA A 70 -4.35 -1.71 -2.34
CA ALA A 70 -4.88 -2.90 -3.00
C ALA A 70 -4.94 -2.72 -4.53
N ALA A 71 -5.42 -1.58 -5.01
CA ALA A 71 -5.46 -1.27 -6.43
C ALA A 71 -4.05 -1.22 -7.05
N THR A 72 -3.08 -0.62 -6.36
CA THR A 72 -1.66 -0.62 -6.78
C THR A 72 -1.16 -2.05 -6.96
N ALA A 73 -1.40 -2.91 -5.97
CA ALA A 73 -0.93 -4.29 -5.98
C ALA A 73 -1.59 -5.12 -7.09
N LEU A 74 -2.91 -4.97 -7.30
CA LEU A 74 -3.66 -5.63 -8.36
C LEU A 74 -3.14 -5.23 -9.75
N ASP A 75 -2.95 -3.94 -10.01
CA ASP A 75 -2.48 -3.45 -11.31
C ASP A 75 -1.06 -3.94 -11.65
N HIS A 76 -0.22 -4.15 -10.64
CA HIS A 76 1.14 -4.65 -10.82
C HIS A 76 1.29 -6.17 -10.65
N GLY A 77 0.22 -6.89 -10.30
CA GLY A 77 0.29 -8.33 -10.00
C GLY A 77 1.20 -8.67 -8.82
N LEU A 78 1.25 -7.79 -7.82
CA LEU A 78 2.13 -7.91 -6.64
C LEU A 78 1.33 -8.30 -5.39
N PRO A 79 1.96 -8.98 -4.41
CA PRO A 79 1.34 -9.19 -3.11
C PRO A 79 1.34 -7.90 -2.28
N VAL A 80 0.34 -7.76 -1.39
CA VAL A 80 0.36 -6.78 -0.31
C VAL A 80 0.94 -7.43 0.94
N LEU A 81 2.10 -6.94 1.37
CA LEU A 81 2.69 -7.29 2.66
C LEU A 81 2.11 -6.37 3.74
N THR A 82 1.36 -6.92 4.70
CA THR A 82 0.61 -6.12 5.68
C THR A 82 0.45 -6.83 7.03
N ALA A 83 0.44 -6.05 8.12
CA ALA A 83 0.04 -6.53 9.44
C ALA A 83 -1.50 -6.58 9.60
N ASN A 84 -2.25 -5.92 8.72
CA ASN A 84 -3.70 -5.83 8.78
C ASN A 84 -4.37 -6.71 7.70
N VAL A 85 -4.12 -8.02 7.77
CA VAL A 85 -4.59 -9.00 6.77
C VAL A 85 -6.10 -8.93 6.56
N LYS A 86 -6.88 -8.66 7.61
CA LYS A 86 -8.35 -8.63 7.54
C LYS A 86 -8.86 -7.60 6.53
N HIS A 87 -8.29 -6.40 6.49
CA HIS A 87 -8.73 -5.32 5.59
C HIS A 87 -8.53 -5.71 4.12
N PHE A 88 -7.42 -6.37 3.81
CA PHE A 88 -7.06 -6.75 2.45
C PHE A 88 -7.68 -8.09 2.01
N SER A 89 -8.02 -8.97 2.94
CA SER A 89 -8.61 -10.29 2.63
C SER A 89 -9.98 -10.24 1.93
N ALA A 90 -10.70 -9.11 2.05
CA ALA A 90 -11.98 -8.91 1.38
C ALA A 90 -11.82 -8.56 -0.11
N VAL A 91 -10.62 -8.22 -0.57
CA VAL A 91 -10.34 -7.82 -1.95
C VAL A 91 -10.12 -9.04 -2.82
N THR A 92 -11.08 -9.35 -3.69
CA THR A 92 -10.99 -10.46 -4.64
C THR A 92 -9.79 -10.32 -5.57
N GLY A 93 -9.03 -11.41 -5.72
CA GLY A 93 -7.85 -11.47 -6.61
C GLY A 93 -6.58 -10.88 -6.02
N LEU A 94 -6.63 -10.29 -4.83
CA LEU A 94 -5.46 -9.76 -4.15
C LEU A 94 -4.69 -10.87 -3.43
N THR A 95 -3.38 -10.95 -3.67
CA THR A 95 -2.50 -11.79 -2.86
C THR A 95 -2.07 -11.01 -1.62
N VAL A 96 -2.30 -11.59 -0.43
CA VAL A 96 -1.96 -10.96 0.85
C VAL A 96 -0.91 -11.80 1.56
N GLU A 97 0.20 -11.16 1.92
CA GLU A 97 1.26 -11.74 2.73
C GLU A 97 1.22 -11.11 4.13
N ALA A 98 1.12 -11.95 5.16
CA ALA A 98 1.11 -11.46 6.53
C ALA A 98 2.52 -10.98 6.93
N PHE A 99 2.60 -9.74 7.38
CA PHE A 99 3.78 -9.23 8.07
C PHE A 99 3.61 -9.41 9.58
N VAL A 100 4.49 -10.22 10.18
CA VAL A 100 4.60 -10.37 11.64
C VAL A 100 5.85 -9.57 12.07
N PRO A 101 5.67 -8.46 12.81
CA PRO A 101 6.76 -7.59 13.25
C PRO A 101 7.81 -8.28 14.13
#